data_AF-A0A9N9XB90-F1
#
_entry.id   AF-A0A9N9XB90-F1
#
_cell.length_a   1.000
_cell.length_b   1.000
_cell.length_c   1.000
_cell.angle_alpha   90.00
_cell.angle_beta   90.00
_cell.angle_gamma   90.00
#
_symmetry.space_group_name_H-M   'P 1'
#
loop_
_entity.id
_entity.type
_entity.pdbx_description
1 polymer ?
#
loop_
_entity_poly.entity_id
_entity_poly.type
_entity_poly.pdbx_seq_one_letter_code
_entity_poly.pdbx_strand_id
1 'polypeptide(L)'
;MAGQGFLLKTFNVLSSRIISVNRLNVTNFGNPSRTLKTDIKERIKSLNIPEKPKKPLTPYLQFLNQRRDVIVKENPKIGPKDVLRKLSEEWKQVSEEQKAKMKEKFHEESEIYDKKILKFNTDLTEEQREVLQLANNEKKEQRKKRKTTKLLKETQKPKRPQGPYLLYLQEQSKIRNLPLNILMKTIKNDWAEVPESQKEKYKAQYAKENEKYELELEKWEKRMISEGHPELVRAKSKVPEERPSRILDLKGKKPSKQ
;
A
#
# COMPACT_ATOMS: atom_id res chain seq x y z
N MET A 1 43.91 -7.77 -32.83
CA MET A 1 42.57 -8.29 -33.19
C MET A 1 41.55 -7.53 -32.37
N ALA A 2 40.66 -6.84 -33.08
CA ALA A 2 39.77 -5.79 -32.59
C ALA A 2 38.48 -6.34 -31.94
N GLY A 3 37.91 -5.56 -31.02
CA GLY A 3 36.54 -5.08 -31.18
C GLY A 3 35.39 -5.77 -30.45
N GLN A 4 34.86 -5.02 -29.47
CA GLN A 4 33.44 -4.68 -29.24
C GLN A 4 32.50 -5.66 -28.53
N GLY A 5 31.74 -5.12 -27.56
CA GLY A 5 30.49 -5.72 -27.10
C GLY A 5 30.00 -5.32 -25.71
N PHE A 6 29.65 -4.04 -25.52
CA PHE A 6 28.73 -3.58 -24.46
C PHE A 6 27.50 -4.50 -24.36
N LEU A 7 26.98 -4.75 -23.14
CA LEU A 7 25.54 -4.62 -22.81
C LEU A 7 25.28 -4.94 -21.33
N LEU A 8 25.22 -3.88 -20.53
CA LEU A 8 24.37 -3.80 -19.35
C LEU A 8 22.93 -4.12 -19.76
N LYS A 9 22.35 -5.21 -19.26
CA LYS A 9 20.89 -5.40 -19.20
C LYS A 9 20.46 -5.61 -17.76
N THR A 10 20.05 -4.49 -17.18
CA THR A 10 19.22 -4.36 -15.99
C THR A 10 17.95 -5.19 -16.15
N PHE A 11 17.90 -6.38 -15.54
CA PHE A 11 16.62 -7.06 -15.33
C PHE A 11 15.95 -6.52 -14.08
N ASN A 12 15.22 -5.43 -14.30
CA ASN A 12 14.21 -4.92 -13.40
C ASN A 12 12.99 -5.87 -13.46
N VAL A 13 13.00 -6.95 -12.67
CA VAL A 13 11.85 -7.84 -12.49
C VAL A 13 11.23 -7.58 -11.12
N LEU A 14 10.59 -6.42 -10.99
CA LEU A 14 9.55 -6.18 -9.99
C LEU A 14 8.22 -6.09 -10.72
N SER A 15 7.82 -7.20 -11.34
CA SER A 15 6.46 -7.37 -11.84
C SER A 15 5.73 -8.39 -10.98
N SER A 16 4.67 -7.92 -10.32
CA SER A 16 3.51 -8.72 -9.90
C SER A 16 3.67 -9.75 -8.76
N ARG A 17 4.14 -9.32 -7.58
CA ARG A 17 3.65 -9.96 -6.34
C ARG A 17 2.43 -9.19 -5.84
N ILE A 18 1.28 -9.60 -6.38
CA ILE A 18 -0.04 -9.20 -5.89
C ILE A 18 -0.07 -9.45 -4.37
N ILE A 19 -0.37 -8.37 -3.66
CA ILE A 19 -0.40 -8.29 -2.20
C ILE A 19 -1.33 -9.36 -1.67
N SER A 20 -0.75 -10.41 -1.09
CA SER A 20 -1.48 -11.35 -0.25
C SER A 20 -1.82 -10.63 1.06
N VAL A 21 -2.99 -9.98 1.10
CA VAL A 21 -3.63 -9.57 2.35
C VAL A 21 -4.16 -10.82 3.07
N ASN A 22 -3.23 -11.52 3.73
CA ASN A 22 -3.38 -12.58 4.75
C ASN A 22 -2.17 -13.53 4.77
N ARG A 23 -0.96 -13.08 4.40
CA ARG A 23 0.20 -13.51 5.18
C ARG A 23 0.27 -12.56 6.37
N LEU A 24 -0.28 -12.98 7.51
CA LEU A 24 0.25 -12.49 8.77
C LEU A 24 1.76 -12.79 8.71
N ASN A 25 2.60 -11.75 8.67
CA ASN A 25 4.03 -11.90 8.88
C ASN A 25 4.23 -12.28 10.35
N VAL A 26 3.92 -13.53 10.71
CA VAL A 26 4.05 -14.04 12.09
C VAL A 26 5.49 -14.49 12.39
N THR A 27 6.36 -14.54 11.39
CA THR A 27 7.68 -15.17 11.54
C THR A 27 8.83 -14.22 11.86
N ASN A 28 8.59 -12.95 12.20
CA ASN A 28 9.70 -12.04 12.53
C ASN A 28 9.32 -10.96 13.56
N PHE A 29 9.03 -11.37 14.79
CA PHE A 29 8.86 -10.47 15.94
C PHE A 29 10.17 -10.21 16.72
N GLY A 30 11.29 -10.83 16.33
CA GLY A 30 12.55 -10.80 17.07
C GLY A 30 13.70 -10.01 16.45
N ASN A 31 13.51 -9.47 15.24
CA ASN A 31 14.48 -8.59 14.61
C ASN A 31 13.71 -7.43 13.98
N PRO A 32 14.02 -6.15 14.28
CA PRO A 32 13.51 -5.05 13.50
C PRO A 32 14.14 -5.19 12.10
N SER A 33 13.47 -5.95 11.24
CA SER A 33 13.88 -6.10 9.85
C SER A 33 13.91 -4.70 9.28
N ARG A 34 15.11 -4.21 8.98
CA ARG A 34 15.34 -2.96 8.27
C ARG A 34 14.36 -2.89 7.10
N THR A 35 13.44 -1.94 7.20
CA THR A 35 12.44 -1.69 6.17
C THR A 35 13.06 -0.74 5.15
N LEU A 36 12.66 -0.84 3.88
CA LEU A 36 13.11 0.11 2.86
C LEU A 36 12.90 1.58 3.31
N LYS A 37 11.81 1.86 4.04
CA LYS A 37 11.54 3.16 4.66
C LYS A 37 12.58 3.57 5.72
N THR A 38 13.00 2.65 6.60
CA THR A 38 14.03 2.95 7.61
C THR A 38 15.39 3.14 6.96
N ASP A 39 15.72 2.34 5.95
CA ASP A 39 16.99 2.42 5.24
C ASP A 39 17.12 3.74 4.45
N ILE A 40 16.04 4.14 3.76
CA ILE A 40 15.96 5.45 3.11
C ILE A 40 16.14 6.58 4.14
N LYS A 41 15.53 6.46 5.33
CA LYS A 41 15.67 7.47 6.39
C LYS A 41 17.10 7.55 6.91
N GLU A 42 17.77 6.41 7.08
CA GLU A 42 19.19 6.34 7.46
C GLU A 42 20.08 6.97 6.38
N ARG A 43 19.83 6.69 5.09
CA ARG A 43 20.58 7.30 3.97
C ARG A 43 20.39 8.82 3.87
N ILE A 44 19.17 9.31 4.09
CA ILE A 44 18.89 10.75 4.16
C ILE A 44 19.71 11.41 5.28
N LYS A 45 19.79 10.75 6.44
CA LYS A 45 20.58 11.23 7.58
C LYS A 45 22.08 11.16 7.31
N SER A 46 22.59 10.06 6.74
CA SER A 46 24.02 9.88 6.50
C SER A 46 24.57 10.82 5.43
N LEU A 47 23.77 11.13 4.41
CA LEU A 47 24.14 12.07 3.34
C LEU A 47 23.85 13.54 3.71
N ASN A 48 23.45 13.81 4.97
CA ASN A 48 23.07 15.14 5.46
C ASN A 48 22.15 15.90 4.48
N ILE A 49 21.17 15.20 3.91
CA ILE A 49 20.30 15.79 2.90
C ILE A 49 19.46 16.89 3.57
N PRO A 50 19.57 18.15 3.12
CA PRO A 50 18.81 19.24 3.72
C PRO A 50 17.29 18.99 3.59
N GLU A 51 16.50 19.55 4.51
CA GLU A 51 15.06 19.46 4.39
C GLU A 51 14.56 20.25 3.18
N LYS A 52 13.74 19.60 2.35
CA LYS A 52 13.10 20.25 1.20
C LYS A 52 12.28 21.46 1.68
N PRO A 53 12.47 22.67 1.11
CA PRO A 53 11.65 23.83 1.40
C PRO A 53 10.16 23.49 1.30
N LYS A 54 9.36 23.92 2.28
CA LYS A 54 7.91 23.73 2.28
C LYS A 54 7.24 24.86 1.52
N LYS A 55 6.20 24.55 0.76
CA LYS A 55 5.38 25.55 0.07
C LYS A 55 4.75 26.51 1.09
N PRO A 56 4.64 27.81 0.78
CA PRO A 56 3.97 28.76 1.65
C PRO A 56 2.48 28.43 1.77
N LEU A 57 1.88 28.87 2.87
CA LEU A 57 0.48 28.62 3.15
C LEU A 57 -0.38 29.54 2.29
N THR A 58 -1.40 28.97 1.63
CA THR A 58 -2.37 29.78 0.88
C THR A 58 -3.13 30.73 1.82
N PRO A 59 -3.71 31.83 1.33
CA PRO A 59 -4.43 32.80 2.16
C PRO A 59 -5.46 32.17 3.09
N TYR A 60 -6.23 31.20 2.57
CA TYR A 60 -7.19 30.44 3.37
C TYR A 60 -6.53 29.61 4.48
N LEU A 61 -5.41 28.94 4.20
CA LEU A 61 -4.67 28.18 5.22
C LEU A 61 -4.01 29.09 6.27
N GLN A 62 -3.59 30.29 5.89
CA GLN A 62 -3.10 31.30 6.84
C GLN A 62 -4.21 31.72 7.80
N PHE A 63 -5.41 32.01 7.26
CA PHE A 63 -6.60 32.31 8.07
C PHE A 63 -6.98 31.16 9.00
N LEU A 64 -6.98 29.92 8.49
CA LEU A 64 -7.26 28.73 9.29
C LEU A 64 -6.29 28.61 10.47
N ASN A 65 -4.98 28.80 10.25
CA ASN A 65 -4.00 28.72 11.32
C ASN A 65 -4.19 29.81 12.38
N GLN A 66 -4.61 31.02 12.00
CA GLN A 66 -4.85 32.12 12.94
C GLN A 66 -6.11 31.93 13.77
N ARG A 67 -7.19 31.41 13.17
CA ARG A 67 -8.52 31.36 13.81
C ARG A 67 -8.85 30.02 14.45
N ARG A 68 -8.23 28.92 14.01
CA ARG A 68 -8.53 27.57 14.51
C ARG A 68 -8.40 27.46 16.03
N ASP A 69 -7.33 28.02 16.61
CA ASP A 69 -7.09 27.92 18.04
C ASP A 69 -8.11 28.71 18.87
N VAL A 70 -8.64 29.80 18.32
CA VAL A 70 -9.70 30.60 18.95
C VAL A 70 -11.00 29.78 19.03
N ILE A 71 -11.43 29.20 17.91
CA ILE A 71 -12.67 28.41 17.85
C ILE A 71 -12.59 27.16 18.72
N VAL A 72 -11.42 26.51 18.77
CA VAL A 72 -11.21 25.33 19.63
C VAL A 72 -11.26 25.73 21.11
N LYS A 73 -10.72 26.89 21.50
CA LYS A 73 -10.81 27.39 22.88
C LYS A 73 -12.22 27.78 23.28
N GLU A 74 -12.97 28.43 22.39
CA GLU A 74 -14.37 28.80 22.63
C GLU A 74 -15.30 27.58 22.67
N ASN A 75 -14.96 26.52 21.92
CA ASN A 75 -15.78 25.33 21.79
C ASN A 75 -14.95 24.04 22.02
N PRO A 76 -14.45 23.75 23.24
CA PRO A 76 -13.54 22.63 23.47
C PRO A 76 -14.13 21.25 23.16
N LYS A 77 -15.46 21.13 23.05
CA LYS A 77 -16.16 19.88 22.68
C LYS A 77 -16.37 19.70 21.17
N ILE A 78 -16.05 20.70 20.33
CA ILE A 78 -16.33 20.61 18.89
C ILE A 78 -15.33 19.70 18.17
N GLY A 79 -15.83 18.88 17.24
CA GLY A 79 -14.98 18.02 16.43
C GLY A 79 -14.14 18.82 15.42
N PRO A 80 -12.93 18.36 15.03
CA PRO A 80 -12.09 19.08 14.06
C PRO A 80 -12.76 19.35 12.70
N LYS A 81 -13.67 18.46 12.26
CA LYS A 81 -14.46 18.66 11.03
C LYS A 81 -15.41 19.85 11.14
N ASP A 82 -16.07 20.00 12.29
CA ASP A 82 -17.02 21.08 12.52
C ASP A 82 -16.32 22.42 12.74
N VAL A 83 -15.14 22.42 13.37
CA VAL A 83 -14.24 23.59 13.41
C VAL A 83 -13.91 24.06 11.99
N LEU A 84 -13.50 23.13 11.11
CA LEU A 84 -13.15 23.46 9.73
C LEU A 84 -14.36 24.00 8.95
N ARG A 85 -15.55 23.45 9.18
CA ARG A 85 -16.79 23.93 8.58
C ARG A 85 -17.09 25.37 9.00
N LYS A 86 -17.07 25.67 10.31
CA LYS A 86 -17.24 27.04 10.82
C LYS A 86 -16.21 28.01 10.24
N LEU A 87 -14.93 27.62 10.21
CA LEU A 87 -13.88 28.45 9.60
C LEU A 87 -14.11 28.72 8.11
N SER A 88 -14.63 27.74 7.38
CA SER A 88 -14.95 27.91 5.95
C SER A 88 -16.11 28.87 5.73
N GLU A 89 -17.05 28.94 6.67
CA GLU A 89 -18.15 29.91 6.67
C GLU A 89 -17.64 31.31 7.05
N GLU A 90 -16.82 31.42 8.11
CA GLU A 90 -16.18 32.69 8.49
C GLU A 90 -15.33 33.26 7.35
N TRP A 91 -14.54 32.43 6.65
CA TRP A 91 -13.72 32.87 5.52
C TRP A 91 -14.51 33.52 4.39
N LYS A 92 -15.76 33.10 4.16
CA LYS A 92 -16.63 33.73 3.15
C LYS A 92 -17.05 35.14 3.58
N GLN A 93 -17.15 35.37 4.89
CA GLN A 93 -17.55 36.66 5.49
C GLN A 93 -16.37 37.61 5.72
N VAL A 94 -15.12 37.12 5.66
CA VAL A 94 -13.91 37.96 5.75
C VAL A 94 -13.92 39.04 4.67
N SER A 95 -13.53 40.26 5.03
CA SER A 95 -13.48 41.40 4.11
C SER A 95 -12.45 41.19 2.99
N GLU A 96 -12.70 41.78 1.82
CA GLU A 96 -11.78 41.66 0.69
C GLU A 96 -10.41 42.30 0.98
N GLU A 97 -10.36 43.33 1.84
CA GLU A 97 -9.10 43.93 2.30
C GLU A 97 -8.24 42.95 3.11
N GLN A 98 -8.85 42.21 4.04
CA GLN A 98 -8.15 41.19 4.81
C GLN A 98 -7.68 40.04 3.92
N LYS A 99 -8.51 39.62 2.95
CA LYS A 99 -8.11 38.62 1.95
C LYS A 99 -6.97 39.13 1.07
N ALA A 100 -6.99 40.40 0.65
CA ALA A 100 -5.95 41.02 -0.16
C ALA A 100 -4.60 41.02 0.57
N LYS A 101 -4.58 41.43 1.84
CA LYS A 101 -3.37 41.39 2.67
C LYS A 101 -2.78 39.97 2.80
N MET A 102 -3.62 38.95 2.96
CA MET A 102 -3.16 37.56 3.00
C MET A 102 -2.66 37.05 1.64
N LYS A 103 -3.27 37.50 0.53
CA LYS A 103 -2.82 37.20 -0.84
C LYS A 103 -1.44 37.81 -1.13
N GLU A 104 -1.24 39.07 -0.77
CA GLU A 104 0.05 39.76 -0.90
C GLU A 104 1.15 39.03 -0.14
N LYS A 105 0.90 38.73 1.16
CA LYS A 105 1.83 37.93 1.97
C LYS A 105 2.13 36.56 1.36
N PHE A 106 1.12 35.87 0.82
CA PHE A 106 1.33 34.61 0.12
C PHE A 106 2.21 34.76 -1.12
N HIS A 107 2.05 35.85 -1.88
CA HIS A 107 2.84 36.12 -3.08
C HIS A 107 4.32 36.33 -2.72
N GLU A 108 4.60 37.19 -1.74
CA GLU A 108 5.95 37.42 -1.22
C GLU A 108 6.62 36.13 -0.75
N GLU A 109 5.92 35.34 0.08
CA GLU A 109 6.42 34.06 0.57
C GLU A 109 6.62 33.04 -0.57
N SER A 110 5.82 33.11 -1.63
CA SER A 110 5.96 32.27 -2.83
C SER A 110 7.24 32.60 -3.58
N GLU A 111 7.55 33.87 -3.81
CA GLU A 111 8.80 34.25 -4.48
C GLU A 111 10.03 33.81 -3.67
N ILE A 112 9.97 33.96 -2.34
CA ILE A 112 11.04 33.47 -1.45
C ILE A 112 11.16 31.94 -1.55
N TYR A 113 10.03 31.23 -1.57
CA TYR A 113 10.00 29.78 -1.75
C TYR A 113 10.59 29.35 -3.09
N ASP A 114 10.28 30.05 -4.18
CA ASP A 114 10.77 29.74 -5.53
C ASP A 114 12.29 29.89 -5.60
N LYS A 115 12.85 30.94 -4.98
CA LYS A 115 14.31 31.10 -4.83
C LYS A 115 14.91 29.99 -3.98
N LYS A 116 14.28 29.62 -2.86
CA LYS A 116 14.76 28.56 -1.95
C LYS A 116 14.74 27.18 -2.61
N ILE A 117 13.69 26.84 -3.36
CA ILE A 117 13.57 25.54 -4.01
C ILE A 117 14.52 25.42 -5.21
N LEU A 118 14.76 26.52 -5.93
CA LEU A 118 15.75 26.55 -7.00
C LEU A 118 17.15 26.24 -6.44
N LYS A 119 17.57 26.97 -5.40
CA LYS A 119 18.84 26.72 -4.69
C LYS A 119 18.92 25.28 -4.16
N PHE A 120 17.85 24.82 -3.50
CA PHE A 120 17.78 23.44 -3.01
C PHE A 120 18.01 22.42 -4.12
N ASN A 121 17.42 22.61 -5.31
CA ASN A 121 17.61 21.66 -6.40
C ASN A 121 19.02 21.74 -7.03
N THR A 122 19.62 22.94 -7.10
CA THR A 122 20.98 23.11 -7.65
C THR A 122 22.05 22.54 -6.72
N ASP A 123 21.89 22.71 -5.41
CA ASP A 123 22.89 22.34 -4.40
C ASP A 123 22.92 20.83 -4.10
N LEU A 124 21.86 20.10 -4.50
CA LEU A 124 21.79 18.65 -4.30
C LEU A 124 22.74 17.89 -5.22
N THR A 125 23.56 17.01 -4.63
CA THR A 125 24.37 16.04 -5.39
C THR A 125 23.51 14.96 -6.02
N GLU A 126 24.03 14.27 -7.04
CA GLU A 126 23.28 13.23 -7.74
C GLU A 126 22.84 12.09 -6.80
N GLU A 127 23.74 11.65 -5.90
CA GLU A 127 23.40 10.64 -4.89
C GLU A 127 22.26 11.08 -3.95
N GLN A 128 22.25 12.36 -3.55
CA GLN A 128 21.17 12.89 -2.71
C GLN A 128 19.84 12.94 -3.48
N ARG A 129 19.88 13.30 -4.77
CA ARG A 129 18.70 13.30 -5.65
C ARG A 129 18.12 11.89 -5.80
N GLU A 130 18.95 10.88 -6.03
CA GLU A 130 18.52 9.49 -6.12
C GLU A 130 17.83 9.00 -4.85
N VAL A 131 18.40 9.31 -3.68
CA VAL A 131 17.79 8.95 -2.38
C VAL A 131 16.43 9.64 -2.20
N LEU A 132 16.30 10.90 -2.59
CA LEU A 132 15.02 11.62 -2.57
C LEU A 132 14.00 11.03 -3.55
N GLN A 133 14.43 10.60 -4.75
CA GLN A 133 13.57 9.91 -5.72
C GLN A 133 13.08 8.57 -5.17
N LEU A 134 13.96 7.77 -4.58
CA LEU A 134 13.61 6.51 -3.94
C LEU A 134 12.60 6.73 -2.80
N ALA A 135 12.81 7.74 -1.96
CA ALA A 135 11.87 8.14 -0.90
C ALA A 135 10.49 8.53 -1.44
N ASN A 136 10.43 9.24 -2.57
CA ASN A 136 9.18 9.62 -3.22
C ASN A 136 8.46 8.42 -3.83
N ASN A 137 9.19 7.50 -4.45
CA ASN A 137 8.63 6.28 -5.03
C ASN A 137 8.08 5.34 -3.95
N GLU A 138 8.82 5.15 -2.86
CA GLU A 138 8.38 4.43 -1.66
C GLU A 138 7.04 5.01 -1.12
N LYS A 139 6.94 6.34 -0.99
CA LYS A 139 5.70 7.01 -0.58
C LYS A 139 4.55 6.78 -1.56
N LYS A 140 4.80 6.82 -2.87
CA LYS A 140 3.79 6.55 -3.91
C LYS A 140 3.30 5.11 -3.83
N GLU A 141 4.20 4.13 -3.71
CA GLU A 141 3.85 2.72 -3.58
C GLU A 141 3.07 2.43 -2.29
N GLN A 142 3.47 3.02 -1.17
CA GLN A 142 2.70 2.94 0.08
C GLN A 142 1.28 3.51 -0.07
N ARG A 143 1.11 4.63 -0.79
CA ARG A 143 -0.22 5.20 -1.09
C ARG A 143 -1.05 4.26 -1.96
N LYS A 144 -0.47 3.69 -3.02
CA LYS A 144 -1.14 2.68 -3.86
C LYS A 144 -1.58 1.48 -3.03
N LYS A 145 -0.67 0.92 -2.21
CA LYS A 145 -0.96 -0.19 -1.29
C LYS A 145 -2.11 0.12 -0.32
N ARG A 146 -2.16 1.34 0.23
CA ARG A 146 -3.26 1.76 1.11
C ARG A 146 -4.59 1.85 0.36
N LYS A 147 -4.59 2.42 -0.85
CA LYS A 147 -5.79 2.50 -1.70
C LYS A 147 -6.31 1.12 -2.06
N THR A 148 -5.44 0.23 -2.54
CA THR A 148 -5.82 -1.14 -2.87
C THR A 148 -6.30 -1.91 -1.64
N THR A 149 -5.62 -1.80 -0.50
CA THR A 149 -6.06 -2.42 0.76
C THR A 149 -7.43 -1.91 1.23
N LYS A 150 -7.69 -0.61 1.06
CA LYS A 150 -8.98 -0.01 1.40
C LYS A 150 -10.08 -0.57 0.50
N LEU A 151 -9.85 -0.58 -0.82
CA LEU A 151 -10.80 -1.10 -1.78
C LEU A 151 -11.11 -2.59 -1.56
N LEU A 152 -10.09 -3.41 -1.27
CA LEU A 152 -10.27 -4.83 -0.93
C LEU A 152 -11.13 -5.06 0.33
N LYS A 153 -11.10 -4.13 1.28
CA LYS A 153 -11.95 -4.18 2.48
C LYS A 153 -13.38 -3.74 2.17
N GLU A 154 -13.53 -2.66 1.42
CA GLU A 154 -14.83 -2.12 1.00
C GLU A 154 -15.60 -3.13 0.14
N THR A 155 -14.91 -3.82 -0.78
CA THR A 155 -15.49 -4.87 -1.63
C THR A 155 -15.63 -6.22 -0.94
N GLN A 156 -15.32 -6.29 0.36
CA GLN A 156 -15.43 -7.49 1.20
C GLN A 156 -14.77 -8.73 0.56
N LYS A 157 -13.51 -8.59 0.12
CA LYS A 157 -12.78 -9.73 -0.45
C LYS A 157 -12.78 -10.91 0.53
N PRO A 158 -13.18 -12.13 0.07
CA PRO A 158 -13.12 -13.33 0.89
C PRO A 158 -11.73 -13.53 1.50
N LYS A 159 -11.70 -13.88 2.78
CA LYS A 159 -10.44 -14.13 3.51
C LYS A 159 -10.04 -15.57 3.31
N ARG A 160 -8.75 -15.79 3.01
CA ARG A 160 -8.19 -17.15 2.97
C ARG A 160 -8.38 -17.85 4.32
N PRO A 161 -8.76 -19.14 4.33
CA PRO A 161 -8.85 -19.91 5.56
C PRO A 161 -7.48 -20.09 6.18
N GLN A 162 -7.46 -20.34 7.49
CA GLN A 162 -6.23 -20.54 8.23
C GLN A 162 -5.65 -21.93 7.90
N GLY A 163 -4.35 -22.02 7.65
CA GLY A 163 -3.69 -23.30 7.40
C GLY A 163 -3.74 -24.24 8.62
N PRO A 164 -3.50 -25.55 8.45
CA PRO A 164 -3.66 -26.56 9.51
C PRO A 164 -2.90 -26.25 10.80
N TYR A 165 -1.66 -25.75 10.69
CA TYR A 165 -0.86 -25.32 11.84
C TYR A 165 -1.51 -24.15 12.62
N LEU A 166 -2.10 -23.18 11.92
CA LEU A 166 -2.73 -22.03 12.58
C LEU A 166 -4.05 -22.41 13.24
N LEU A 167 -4.79 -23.37 12.67
CA LEU A 167 -5.98 -23.96 13.30
C LEU A 167 -5.60 -24.67 14.61
N TYR A 168 -4.53 -25.47 14.59
CA TYR A 168 -3.98 -26.10 15.79
C TYR A 168 -3.53 -25.07 16.83
N LEU A 169 -2.77 -24.05 16.41
CA LEU A 169 -2.37 -22.94 17.29
C LEU A 169 -3.57 -22.25 17.94
N GLN A 170 -4.64 -22.01 17.17
CA GLN A 170 -5.87 -21.40 17.68
C GLN A 170 -6.57 -22.29 18.72
N GLU A 171 -6.61 -23.61 18.50
CA GLU A 171 -7.14 -24.59 19.45
C GLU A 171 -6.29 -24.61 20.73
N GLN A 172 -4.97 -24.71 20.60
CA GLN A 172 -4.04 -24.72 21.74
C GLN A 172 -4.03 -23.39 22.52
N SER A 173 -4.25 -22.25 21.85
CA SER A 173 -4.34 -20.95 22.51
C SER A 173 -5.52 -20.88 23.47
N LYS A 174 -6.66 -21.49 23.12
CA LYS A 174 -7.85 -21.54 23.97
C LYS A 174 -7.66 -22.46 25.17
N ILE A 175 -6.87 -23.52 25.00
CA ILE A 175 -6.62 -24.51 26.05
C ILE A 175 -5.59 -23.97 27.06
N ARG A 176 -4.47 -23.42 26.57
CA ARG A 176 -3.32 -23.08 27.41
C ARG A 176 -3.41 -21.70 28.04
N ASN A 177 -4.24 -20.80 27.51
CA ASN A 177 -4.40 -19.41 28.01
C ASN A 177 -3.07 -18.67 28.27
N LEU A 178 -2.04 -18.98 27.49
CA LEU A 178 -0.73 -18.35 27.57
C LEU A 178 -0.67 -17.13 26.64
N PRO A 179 0.18 -16.13 26.95
CA PRO A 179 0.43 -15.04 26.03
C PRO A 179 1.01 -15.59 24.72
N LEU A 180 0.49 -15.09 23.59
CA LEU A 180 0.75 -15.60 22.23
C LEU A 180 2.25 -15.73 21.91
N ASN A 181 3.10 -14.82 22.41
CA ASN A 181 4.54 -14.85 22.17
C ASN A 181 5.24 -16.09 22.76
N ILE A 182 4.79 -16.55 23.94
CA ILE A 182 5.33 -17.77 24.58
C ILE A 182 4.73 -18.99 23.90
N LEU A 183 3.41 -18.96 23.71
CA LEU A 183 2.64 -20.02 23.09
C LEU A 183 3.17 -20.40 21.70
N MET A 184 3.52 -19.40 20.88
CA MET A 184 4.07 -19.62 19.54
C MET A 184 5.43 -20.34 19.56
N LYS A 185 6.26 -20.10 20.58
CA LYS A 185 7.56 -20.78 20.72
C LYS A 185 7.39 -22.24 21.11
N THR A 186 6.47 -22.53 22.04
CA THR A 186 6.20 -23.89 22.51
C THR A 186 5.52 -24.72 21.43
N ILE A 187 4.46 -24.17 20.81
CA ILE A 187 3.64 -24.89 19.82
C ILE A 187 4.40 -25.25 18.55
N LYS A 188 5.43 -24.48 18.19
CA LYS A 188 6.28 -24.82 17.06
C LYS A 188 6.90 -26.22 17.22
N ASN A 189 7.38 -26.53 18.43
CA ASN A 189 7.96 -27.82 18.74
C ASN A 189 6.85 -28.87 18.87
N ASP A 190 5.78 -28.56 19.60
CA ASP A 190 4.66 -29.48 19.79
C ASP A 190 4.06 -29.92 18.44
N TRP A 191 3.89 -29.02 17.48
CA TRP A 191 3.36 -29.36 16.16
C TRP A 191 4.24 -30.35 15.39
N ALA A 192 5.56 -30.34 15.60
CA ALA A 192 6.44 -31.35 15.01
C ALA A 192 6.13 -32.74 15.57
N GLU A 193 5.89 -32.82 16.88
CA GLU A 193 5.63 -34.04 17.64
C GLU A 193 4.18 -34.55 17.54
N VAL A 194 3.22 -33.69 17.17
CA VAL A 194 1.80 -34.08 17.03
C VAL A 194 1.67 -35.27 16.04
N PRO A 195 0.97 -36.35 16.43
CA PRO A 195 0.71 -37.50 15.58
C PRO A 195 0.00 -37.12 14.27
N GLU A 196 0.28 -37.86 13.19
CA GLU A 196 -0.28 -37.55 11.88
C GLU A 196 -1.82 -37.60 11.87
N SER A 197 -2.43 -38.49 12.66
CA SER A 197 -3.89 -38.56 12.83
C SER A 197 -4.52 -37.26 13.35
N GLN A 198 -3.84 -36.57 14.26
CA GLN A 198 -4.28 -35.26 14.75
C GLN A 198 -4.02 -34.16 13.71
N LYS A 199 -2.91 -34.24 12.96
CA LYS A 199 -2.64 -33.32 11.83
C LYS A 199 -3.68 -33.46 10.73
N GLU A 200 -4.14 -34.68 10.45
CA GLU A 200 -5.18 -34.99 9.47
C GLU A 200 -6.51 -34.31 9.79
N LYS A 201 -6.94 -34.26 11.06
CA LYS A 201 -8.12 -33.49 11.49
C LYS A 201 -8.05 -32.04 10.98
N TYR A 202 -6.93 -31.36 11.21
CA TYR A 202 -6.74 -29.97 10.79
C TYR A 202 -6.57 -29.82 9.28
N LYS A 203 -5.91 -30.76 8.62
CA LYS A 203 -5.79 -30.80 7.15
C LYS A 203 -7.15 -30.95 6.48
N ALA A 204 -7.99 -31.85 6.98
CA ALA A 204 -9.35 -32.07 6.48
C ALA A 204 -10.25 -30.84 6.73
N GLN A 205 -10.15 -30.22 7.91
CA GLN A 205 -10.87 -28.97 8.19
C GLN A 205 -10.44 -27.85 7.23
N TYR A 206 -9.14 -27.65 7.05
CA TYR A 206 -8.61 -26.67 6.10
C TYR A 206 -9.08 -26.95 4.67
N ALA A 207 -9.07 -28.21 4.21
CA ALA A 207 -9.52 -28.56 2.86
C ALA A 207 -10.98 -28.16 2.62
N LYS A 208 -11.87 -28.47 3.58
CA LYS A 208 -13.29 -28.09 3.52
C LYS A 208 -13.50 -26.58 3.50
N GLU A 209 -12.78 -25.84 4.34
CA GLU A 209 -12.87 -24.36 4.37
C GLU A 209 -12.26 -23.73 3.11
N ASN A 210 -11.20 -24.32 2.56
CA ASN A 210 -10.53 -23.85 1.35
C ASN A 210 -11.39 -24.02 0.10
N GLU A 211 -12.13 -25.11 0.00
CA GLU A 211 -13.11 -25.32 -1.07
C GLU A 211 -14.21 -24.24 -1.05
N LYS A 212 -14.80 -23.97 0.13
CA LYS A 212 -15.79 -22.90 0.31
C LYS A 212 -15.22 -21.53 -0.07
N TYR A 213 -13.99 -21.25 0.38
CA TYR A 213 -13.29 -20.00 0.07
C TYR A 213 -13.04 -19.83 -1.43
N GLU A 214 -12.64 -20.87 -2.16
CA GLU A 214 -12.41 -20.78 -3.60
C GLU A 214 -13.71 -20.47 -4.36
N LEU A 215 -14.83 -21.10 -4.00
CA LEU A 215 -16.15 -20.81 -4.57
C LEU A 215 -16.60 -19.37 -4.29
N GLU A 216 -16.45 -18.89 -3.05
CA GLU A 216 -16.75 -17.50 -2.69
C GLU A 216 -15.85 -16.52 -3.44
N LEU A 217 -14.57 -16.85 -3.58
CA LEU A 217 -13.61 -16.01 -4.28
C LEU A 217 -13.95 -15.89 -5.76
N GLU A 218 -14.34 -16.97 -6.44
CA GLU A 218 -14.74 -16.92 -7.85
C GLU A 218 -15.98 -16.04 -8.06
N LYS A 219 -16.99 -16.14 -7.18
CA LYS A 219 -18.16 -15.27 -7.21
C LYS A 219 -17.75 -13.80 -7.02
N TRP A 220 -16.87 -13.54 -6.06
CA TRP A 220 -16.33 -12.21 -5.81
C TRP A 220 -15.53 -11.68 -7.02
N GLU A 221 -14.70 -12.51 -7.64
CA GLU A 221 -13.89 -12.13 -8.81
C GLU A 221 -14.77 -11.74 -10.01
N LYS A 222 -15.83 -12.51 -10.29
CA LYS A 222 -16.82 -12.17 -11.32
C LYS A 222 -17.48 -10.82 -11.03
N ARG A 223 -17.87 -10.58 -9.77
CA ARG A 223 -18.44 -9.29 -9.34
C ARG A 223 -17.46 -8.13 -9.53
N MET A 224 -16.19 -8.31 -9.17
CA MET A 224 -15.17 -7.26 -9.35
C MET A 224 -14.90 -6.93 -10.82
N ILE A 225 -14.97 -7.92 -11.71
CA ILE A 225 -14.86 -7.67 -13.15
C ILE A 225 -16.07 -6.86 -13.64
N SER A 226 -17.29 -7.21 -13.22
CA SER A 226 -18.50 -6.45 -13.62
C SER A 226 -18.55 -5.02 -13.06
N GLU A 227 -17.99 -4.79 -11.87
CA GLU A 227 -17.92 -3.46 -11.25
C GLU A 227 -16.77 -2.59 -11.80
N GLY A 228 -15.98 -3.10 -12.76
CA GLY A 228 -14.88 -2.35 -13.37
C GLY A 228 -13.59 -2.33 -12.55
N HIS A 229 -13.41 -3.31 -11.64
CA HIS A 229 -12.21 -3.49 -10.81
C HIS A 229 -11.39 -4.75 -11.16
N PRO A 230 -11.02 -5.00 -12.44
CA PRO A 230 -10.26 -6.17 -12.84
C PRO A 230 -8.84 -6.19 -12.26
N GLU A 231 -8.32 -5.06 -11.76
CA GLU A 231 -7.02 -4.97 -11.08
C GLU A 231 -6.97 -5.79 -9.78
N LEU A 232 -8.11 -6.02 -9.11
CA LEU A 232 -8.18 -6.68 -7.80
C LEU A 232 -8.25 -8.23 -7.89
N VAL A 233 -8.53 -8.73 -9.07
CA VAL A 233 -8.78 -10.14 -9.38
C VAL A 233 -7.48 -10.90 -9.67
N ARG A 234 -7.44 -12.22 -9.44
CA ARG A 234 -6.30 -13.06 -9.81
C ARG A 234 -6.07 -13.05 -11.32
N ALA A 235 -4.82 -13.17 -11.76
CA ALA A 235 -4.48 -13.18 -13.18
C ALA A 235 -5.26 -14.25 -13.98
N LYS A 236 -5.48 -15.44 -13.41
CA LYS A 236 -6.24 -16.53 -14.05
C LYS A 236 -7.67 -16.10 -14.44
N SER A 237 -8.34 -15.34 -13.60
CA SER A 237 -9.74 -14.96 -13.81
C SER A 237 -9.88 -13.69 -14.67
N LYS A 238 -8.77 -13.04 -15.04
CA LYS A 238 -8.76 -11.89 -15.98
C LYS A 238 -8.74 -12.31 -17.44
N VAL A 239 -8.27 -13.53 -17.73
CA VAL A 239 -8.15 -14.03 -19.10
C VAL A 239 -9.47 -14.71 -19.47
N PRO A 240 -10.15 -14.30 -20.55
CA PRO A 240 -11.30 -15.05 -21.07
C PRO A 240 -10.86 -16.49 -21.38
N GLU A 241 -11.65 -17.48 -20.96
CA GLU A 241 -11.36 -18.91 -21.15
C GLU A 241 -11.16 -19.30 -22.63
N GLU A 242 -11.63 -18.48 -23.58
CA GLU A 242 -11.45 -18.69 -25.00
C GLU A 242 -10.37 -17.75 -25.57
N ARG A 243 -9.12 -18.19 -25.52
CA ARG A 243 -8.19 -17.84 -26.62
C ARG A 243 -8.39 -18.89 -27.70
N PRO A 244 -9.09 -18.59 -28.81
CA PRO A 244 -9.19 -19.55 -29.91
C PRO A 244 -7.77 -19.89 -30.37
N SER A 245 -7.43 -21.17 -30.26
CA SER A 245 -6.16 -21.71 -30.70
C SER A 245 -6.10 -21.60 -32.22
N ARG A 246 -5.21 -20.75 -32.74
CA ARG A 246 -4.90 -20.55 -34.18
C ARG A 246 -4.56 -21.84 -34.95
N ILE A 247 -4.49 -22.97 -34.26
CA ILE A 247 -4.10 -24.30 -34.76
C ILE A 247 -5.30 -25.06 -35.36
N LEU A 248 -6.55 -24.71 -35.02
CA LEU A 248 -7.74 -25.41 -35.54
C LEU A 248 -8.14 -24.96 -36.96
N ASP A 249 -7.81 -23.74 -37.37
CA ASP A 249 -8.20 -23.18 -38.68
C ASP A 249 -7.37 -23.72 -39.86
N LEU A 250 -6.24 -24.39 -39.59
CA LEU A 250 -5.35 -24.93 -40.64
C LEU A 250 -5.66 -26.38 -41.04
N LYS A 251 -6.52 -27.11 -40.30
CA LYS A 251 -6.88 -28.49 -40.64
C LYS A 251 -7.95 -28.61 -41.74
N GLY A 252 -8.59 -27.51 -42.14
CA GLY A 252 -9.65 -27.50 -43.16
C GLY A 252 -9.23 -27.13 -44.59
N LYS A 253 -7.99 -26.69 -44.83
CA LYS A 253 -7.50 -26.27 -46.15
C LYS A 253 -6.41 -27.22 -46.67
N LYS A 254 -6.77 -28.46 -47.02
CA LYS A 254 -6.02 -29.20 -48.05
C LYS A 254 -6.80 -29.07 -49.37
N PRO A 255 -6.24 -28.45 -50.42
CA PRO A 255 -6.91 -28.38 -51.71
C PRO A 255 -6.95 -29.79 -52.33
N SER A 256 -8.14 -30.25 -52.71
CA SER A 256 -8.31 -31.44 -53.53
C SER A 256 -7.71 -31.16 -54.91
N LYS A 257 -6.62 -31.86 -55.25
CA LYS A 257 -6.12 -31.88 -56.63
C LYS A 257 -7.06 -32.78 -57.44
N GLN A 258 -7.77 -32.18 -58.40
CA GLN A 258 -8.28 -32.88 -59.58
C GLN A 258 -7.17 -33.01 -60.61
#